data_AF-A0A9Q3E9E1-F1
#
_entry.id   AF-A0A9Q3E9E1-F1
#
_cell.length_a   1.000
_cell.length_b   1.000
_cell.length_c   1.000
_cell.angle_alpha   90.00
_cell.angle_beta   90.00
_cell.angle_gamma   90.00
#
_symmetry.space_group_name_H-M   'P 1'
#
loop_
_entity.id
_entity.type
_entity.pdbx_description
1 polymer ?
#
loop_
_entity_poly.entity_id
_entity_poly.type
_entity_poly.pdbx_seq_one_letter_code
_entity_poly.pdbx_strand_id
1 'polypeptide(L)'
;MDTKVGLGGKPKLSKKWSNYPWRFKVETAFESSKFNSDKDKALPWFFQQKDRLTALYPDMSEFMIHRRILRQCGAELENSVKKRTTEQS
;
A
#
# COMPACT_ATOMS: atom_id res chain seq x y z
N MET A 1 -9.93 -16.20 -40.23
CA MET A 1 -9.22 -14.98 -39.83
C MET A 1 -9.57 -14.74 -38.38
N ASP A 2 -8.79 -15.37 -37.52
CA ASP A 2 -8.93 -15.31 -36.07
C ASP A 2 -8.01 -14.22 -35.54
N THR A 3 -8.58 -13.16 -34.98
CA THR A 3 -7.81 -12.24 -34.14
C THR A 3 -8.59 -11.95 -32.87
N LYS A 4 -8.43 -12.86 -31.91
CA LYS A 4 -8.86 -12.73 -30.53
C LYS A 4 -7.89 -11.77 -29.85
N VAL A 5 -8.24 -10.49 -29.78
CA VAL A 5 -7.44 -9.49 -29.07
C VAL A 5 -7.53 -9.81 -27.57
N GLY A 6 -6.42 -10.25 -27.00
CA GLY A 6 -6.30 -10.68 -25.62
C GLY A 6 -6.64 -9.55 -24.65
N LEU A 7 -7.75 -9.70 -23.94
CA LEU A 7 -8.02 -8.96 -22.72
C LEU A 7 -6.93 -9.34 -21.70
N GLY A 8 -6.09 -8.36 -21.36
CA GLY A 8 -5.12 -8.44 -20.27
C GLY A 8 -5.81 -8.87 -18.99
N GLY A 9 -5.68 -10.15 -18.67
CA GLY A 9 -6.24 -10.75 -17.47
C GLY A 9 -5.54 -10.17 -16.25
N LYS A 10 -6.15 -9.17 -15.61
CA LYS A 10 -5.89 -8.88 -14.20
C LYS A 10 -6.02 -10.22 -13.44
N PRO A 11 -5.09 -10.60 -12.56
CA PRO A 11 -5.22 -11.83 -11.81
C PRO A 11 -6.57 -11.79 -11.09
N LYS A 12 -7.45 -12.74 -11.40
CA LYS A 12 -8.69 -12.98 -10.65
C LYS A 12 -8.25 -13.16 -9.20
N LEU A 13 -8.38 -12.12 -8.39
CA LEU A 13 -8.22 -12.19 -6.95
C LEU A 13 -9.09 -13.36 -6.50
N SER A 14 -8.42 -14.45 -6.14
CA SER A 14 -9.04 -15.71 -5.76
C SER A 14 -10.17 -15.44 -4.75
N LYS A 15 -11.33 -16.06 -4.94
CA LYS A 15 -12.53 -15.95 -4.06
C LYS A 15 -12.21 -16.05 -2.55
N LYS A 16 -11.06 -16.60 -2.16
CA LYS A 16 -10.55 -16.66 -0.78
C LYS A 16 -10.38 -15.29 -0.12
N TRP A 17 -10.17 -14.23 -0.90
CA TRP A 17 -9.95 -12.87 -0.43
C TRP A 17 -11.23 -12.00 -0.48
N SER A 18 -12.37 -12.56 -0.86
CA SER A 18 -13.63 -11.81 -0.95
C SER A 18 -14.54 -11.99 0.26
N ASN A 19 -14.08 -12.71 1.31
CA ASN A 19 -14.88 -12.94 2.50
C ASN A 19 -14.70 -11.80 3.52
N TYR A 20 -15.80 -11.28 4.05
CA TYR A 20 -15.85 -10.13 4.97
C TYR A 20 -14.85 -10.21 6.15
N PRO A 21 -14.65 -11.37 6.82
CA PRO A 21 -13.67 -11.48 7.91
C PRO A 21 -12.21 -11.34 7.47
N TRP A 22 -11.88 -11.76 6.25
CA TRP A 22 -10.52 -11.60 5.73
C TRP A 22 -10.22 -10.13 5.45
N ARG A 23 -11.17 -9.45 4.80
CA ARG A 23 -11.04 -8.03 4.46
C ARG A 23 -10.80 -7.21 5.72
N PHE A 24 -11.62 -7.44 6.75
CA PHE A 24 -11.47 -6.80 8.06
C PHE A 24 -10.07 -7.03 8.66
N LYS A 25 -9.57 -8.28 8.67
CA LYS A 25 -8.22 -8.59 9.19
C LYS A 25 -7.12 -7.83 8.47
N VAL A 26 -7.17 -7.72 7.14
CA VAL A 26 -6.14 -7.03 6.37
C VAL A 26 -6.23 -5.52 6.55
N GLU A 27 -7.44 -4.98 6.64
CA GLU A 27 -7.67 -3.57 6.94
C GLU A 27 -7.14 -3.19 8.32
N THR A 28 -7.48 -3.96 9.36
CA THR A 28 -6.93 -3.78 10.71
C THR A 28 -5.41 -3.90 10.71
N ALA A 29 -4.84 -4.88 10.02
CA ALA A 29 -3.39 -5.06 9.95
C ALA A 29 -2.67 -3.90 9.25
N PHE A 30 -3.30 -3.27 8.25
CA PHE A 30 -2.78 -2.05 7.63
C PHE A 30 -2.89 -0.85 8.58
N GLU A 31 -4.04 -0.67 9.23
CA GLU A 31 -4.30 0.46 10.13
C GLU A 31 -3.41 0.46 11.38
N SER A 32 -3.14 -0.72 11.95
CA SER A 32 -2.27 -0.88 13.12
C SER A 32 -0.78 -0.83 12.78
N SER A 33 -0.42 -0.96 11.50
CA SER A 33 0.98 -1.00 11.06
C SER A 33 1.51 0.41 10.85
N LYS A 34 2.05 1.01 11.92
CA LYS A 34 2.82 2.26 11.84
C LYS A 34 4.27 1.95 11.51
N PHE A 35 4.90 2.76 10.66
CA PHE A 35 6.31 2.62 10.36
C PHE A 35 7.13 3.08 11.57
N ASN A 36 8.11 2.28 11.98
CA ASN A 36 9.08 2.62 13.01
C ASN A 36 10.50 2.51 12.43
N SER A 37 11.22 3.63 12.35
CA SER A 37 12.57 3.66 11.74
C SER A 37 13.62 2.82 12.47
N ASP A 38 13.43 2.57 13.77
CA ASP A 38 14.39 1.80 14.60
C ASP A 38 14.17 0.29 14.45
N LYS A 39 12.96 -0.13 14.09
CA LYS A 39 12.54 -1.54 14.04
C LYS A 39 12.33 -2.05 12.62
N ASP A 40 11.86 -1.19 11.72
CA ASP A 40 11.42 -1.57 10.39
C ASP A 40 12.44 -1.16 9.31
N LYS A 41 12.63 -2.05 8.34
CA LYS A 41 13.28 -1.68 7.07
C LYS A 41 12.24 -1.09 6.13
N ALA A 42 12.50 0.13 5.65
CA ALA A 42 11.56 0.90 4.84
C ALA A 42 11.02 0.15 3.61
N LEU A 43 11.89 -0.45 2.80
CA LEU A 43 11.49 -1.14 1.57
C LEU A 43 10.59 -2.36 1.82
N PRO A 44 10.98 -3.35 2.66
CA PRO A 44 10.11 -4.48 2.98
C PRO A 44 8.76 -4.07 3.58
N TRP A 45 8.78 -3.11 4.50
CA TRP A 45 7.58 -2.62 5.14
C TRP A 45 6.64 -1.94 4.13
N PHE A 46 7.20 -1.13 3.24
CA PHE A 46 6.45 -0.45 2.18
C PHE A 46 5.77 -1.46 1.24
N PHE A 47 6.50 -2.46 0.74
CA PHE A 47 5.92 -3.48 -0.15
C PHE A 47 4.82 -4.26 0.55
N GLN A 48 5.00 -4.60 1.83
CA GLN A 48 3.96 -5.26 2.61
C GLN A 48 2.69 -4.42 2.71
N GLN A 49 2.79 -3.09 2.93
CA GLN A 49 1.61 -2.22 2.95
C GLN A 49 0.99 -2.06 1.56
N LYS A 50 1.82 -1.96 0.50
CA LYS A 50 1.36 -1.88 -0.90
C LYS A 50 0.57 -3.13 -1.28
N ASP A 51 1.02 -4.32 -0.89
CA ASP A 51 0.33 -5.58 -1.16
C ASP A 51 -1.03 -5.63 -0.46
N ARG A 52 -1.09 -5.23 0.82
CA ARG A 52 -2.35 -5.16 1.59
C ARG A 52 -3.36 -4.23 0.91
N LEU A 53 -2.93 -3.02 0.53
CA LEU A 53 -3.81 -2.04 -0.11
C LEU A 53 -4.25 -2.47 -1.51
N THR A 54 -3.35 -3.07 -2.30
CA THR A 54 -3.68 -3.60 -3.63
C THR A 54 -4.67 -4.75 -3.54
N ALA A 55 -4.55 -5.61 -2.51
CA ALA A 55 -5.49 -6.70 -2.27
C ALA A 55 -6.87 -6.21 -1.80
N LEU A 56 -6.92 -5.16 -0.97
CA LEU A 56 -8.18 -4.56 -0.49
C LEU A 56 -8.86 -3.67 -1.54
N TYR A 57 -8.07 -2.99 -2.37
CA TYR A 57 -8.51 -1.94 -3.28
C TYR A 57 -7.81 -2.06 -4.65
N PRO A 58 -8.14 -3.10 -5.45
CA PRO A 58 -7.45 -3.39 -6.71
C PRO A 58 -7.60 -2.32 -7.78
N ASP A 59 -8.62 -1.46 -7.67
CA ASP A 59 -8.87 -0.36 -8.61
C ASP A 59 -8.38 1.01 -8.07
N MET A 60 -7.70 1.03 -6.92
CA MET A 60 -7.11 2.25 -6.37
C MET A 60 -5.85 2.63 -7.16
N SER A 61 -5.70 3.93 -7.45
CA SER A 61 -4.50 4.43 -8.11
C SER A 61 -3.26 4.27 -7.24
N GLU A 62 -2.10 4.09 -7.88
CA GLU A 62 -0.82 3.97 -7.18
C GLU A 62 -0.52 5.20 -6.30
N PHE A 63 -0.87 6.40 -6.78
CA PHE A 63 -0.77 7.63 -6.00
C PHE A 63 -1.55 7.55 -4.68
N MET A 64 -2.79 7.05 -4.71
CA MET A 64 -3.61 6.94 -3.51
C MET A 64 -3.09 5.85 -2.56
N ILE A 65 -2.56 4.75 -3.10
CA ILE A 65 -1.87 3.72 -2.32
C ILE A 65 -0.67 4.34 -1.59
N HIS A 66 0.23 5.03 -2.29
CA HIS A 66 1.40 5.67 -1.69
C HIS A 66 1.00 6.71 -0.64
N ARG A 67 -0.01 7.54 -0.92
CA ARG A 67 -0.52 8.54 0.04
C ARG A 67 -1.04 7.89 1.33
N ARG A 68 -1.72 6.75 1.22
CA ARG A 68 -2.19 6.00 2.40
C ARG A 68 -1.02 5.41 3.19
N ILE A 69 -0.01 4.85 2.52
CA ILE A 69 1.20 4.32 3.18
C ILE A 69 1.94 5.44 3.91
N LEU A 70 2.12 6.60 3.28
CA LEU A 70 2.79 7.75 3.90
C LEU A 70 2.12 8.21 5.21
N ARG A 71 0.79 8.16 5.29
CA ARG A 71 0.06 8.46 6.53
C ARG A 71 0.37 7.51 7.69
N GLN A 72 0.88 6.32 7.40
CA GLN A 72 1.30 5.36 8.41
C GLN A 72 2.72 5.62 8.93
N CYS A 73 3.47 6.55 8.33
CA CYS A 73 4.84 6.87 8.72
C CYS A 73 4.98 7.84 9.91
N GLY A 74 3.87 8.27 10.51
CA GLY A 74 3.87 9.21 11.63
C GLY A 74 4.31 10.64 11.24
N ALA A 75 3.99 11.61 12.12
CA ALA A 75 4.35 13.02 11.90
C ALA A 75 5.87 13.26 11.88
N GLU A 76 6.64 12.37 12.51
CA GLU A 76 8.10 12.49 12.63
C GLU A 76 8.82 12.30 11.29
N LEU A 77 8.32 11.40 10.42
CA LEU A 77 8.85 11.25 9.07
C LEU A 77 8.44 12.43 8.17
N GLU A 78 7.18 12.89 8.24
CA GLU A 78 6.77 14.10 7.51
C GLU A 78 7.62 15.31 7.89
N ASN A 79 7.89 15.50 9.18
CA ASN A 79 8.73 16.57 9.68
C ASN A 79 10.20 16.40 9.27
N SER A 80 10.74 15.18 9.30
CA SER A 80 12.11 14.88 8.88
C SER A 80 12.34 15.00 7.37
N VAL A 81 11.31 14.75 6.55
CA VAL A 81 11.35 14.99 5.10
C VAL A 81 11.27 16.50 4.83
N LYS A 82 10.34 17.21 5.48
CA LYS A 82 10.20 18.67 5.34
C LYS A 82 11.47 19.42 5.73
N LYS A 83 12.10 19.06 6.85
CA LYS A 83 13.37 19.68 7.30
C LYS A 83 14.48 19.52 6.26
N ARG A 84 14.64 18.31 5.71
CA ARG A 84 15.66 18.03 4.68
C ARG A 84 15.44 18.80 3.37
N THR A 85 14.20 19.12 3.02
CA THR A 85 13.90 19.98 1.85
C THR A 85 13.98 21.48 2.16
N THR A 86 13.92 21.91 3.42
CA THR A 86 14.07 23.33 3.78
C THR A 86 15.52 23.73 4.04
N GLU A 87 16.38 22.82 4.48
CA GLU A 87 17.82 23.08 4.68
C GLU A 87 18.64 23.14 3.37
N GLN A 88 18.02 22.92 2.21
CA GLN A 88 18.66 23.00 0.88
C GLN A 88 18.24 24.25 0.08
N SER A 89 17.68 25.28 0.71
CA SER A 89 17.37 26.59 0.07
C SER A 89 18.14 27.74 0.69
#